data_AF-A0A1W9QIB6-F1
#
_entry.id   AF-A0A1W9QIB6-F1
#
_cell.length_a   1.000
_cell.length_b   1.000
_cell.length_c   1.000
_cell.angle_alpha   90.00
_cell.angle_beta   90.00
_cell.angle_gamma   90.00
#
_symmetry.space_group_name_H-M   'P 1'
#
loop_
_entity.id
_entity.type
_entity.pdbx_description
1 polymer ?
#
loop_
_entity_poly.entity_id
_entity_poly.type
_entity_poly.pdbx_seq_one_letter_code
_entity_poly.pdbx_strand_id
1 'polypeptide(L)'
;MTFYVIMLVIAALGSGAYLALFLTHIPGAGEERLGVYEPLPPDIGKWVEDPEPTAEGWIRERRTLYEGAPEGAGKFTYQARLRDPKTREIISVEPERVEKRRRRKVK
;
A
#
# COMPACT_ATOMS: atom_id res chain seq x y z
N MET A 1 21.50 -37.50 20.27
CA MET A 1 20.92 -36.13 20.32
C MET A 1 21.26 -35.34 19.06
N THR A 2 22.53 -35.28 18.66
CA THR A 2 23.02 -34.59 17.46
C THR A 2 22.34 -35.03 16.16
N PHE A 3 22.10 -36.34 15.98
CA PHE A 3 21.40 -36.87 14.81
C PHE A 3 19.98 -36.32 14.64
N TYR A 4 19.20 -36.25 15.72
CA TYR A 4 17.84 -35.72 15.69
C TYR A 4 17.81 -34.23 15.38
N VAL A 5 18.78 -33.47 15.89
CA VAL A 5 18.92 -32.04 15.57
C VAL A 5 19.23 -31.84 14.08
N ILE A 6 20.14 -32.65 13.52
CA ILE A 6 20.49 -32.59 12.09
C ILE A 6 19.28 -32.93 11.23
N MET A 7 18.54 -33.99 11.55
CA MET A 7 17.32 -34.34 10.84
C MET A 7 16.27 -33.23 10.90
N LEU A 8 16.10 -32.59 12.06
CA LEU A 8 15.13 -31.51 12.25
C LEU A 8 15.50 -30.28 11.40
N VAL A 9 16.78 -29.93 11.32
CA VAL A 9 17.27 -28.84 10.47
C VAL A 9 17.03 -29.16 8.98
N ILE A 10 17.34 -30.37 8.52
CA ILE A 10 17.11 -30.78 7.14
C ILE A 10 15.60 -30.74 6.81
N ALA A 11 14.75 -31.24 7.70
CA ALA A 11 13.31 -31.21 7.53
C ALA A 11 12.76 -29.77 7.47
N ALA A 12 13.28 -28.87 8.32
CA ALA A 12 12.90 -27.46 8.32
C ALA A 12 13.31 -26.75 7.02
N LEU A 13 14.54 -27.00 6.53
CA LEU A 13 15.03 -26.44 5.28
C LEU A 13 14.24 -26.94 4.07
N GLY A 14 13.99 -28.26 3.99
CA GLY A 14 13.19 -28.85 2.91
C GLY A 14 11.76 -28.31 2.88
N SER A 15 11.13 -28.21 4.05
CA SER A 15 9.78 -27.65 4.18
C SER A 15 9.74 -26.17 3.77
N GLY A 16 10.72 -25.38 4.21
CA GLY A 16 10.84 -23.96 3.85
C GLY A 16 11.05 -23.74 2.35
N ALA A 17 11.94 -24.52 1.73
CA ALA A 17 12.19 -24.47 0.29
C ALA A 17 10.94 -24.86 -0.51
N TYR A 18 10.24 -25.91 -0.11
CA TYR A 18 8.98 -26.32 -0.73
C TYR A 18 7.94 -25.20 -0.67
N LEU A 19 7.76 -24.57 0.51
CA LEU A 19 6.79 -23.49 0.68
C LEU A 19 7.12 -22.28 -0.21
N ALA A 20 8.40 -21.93 -0.33
CA ALA A 20 8.85 -20.83 -1.17
C ALA A 20 8.61 -21.11 -2.66
N LEU A 21 8.91 -22.34 -3.13
CA LEU A 21 8.65 -22.73 -4.51
C LEU A 21 7.16 -22.79 -4.81
N PHE A 22 6.36 -23.34 -3.90
CA PHE A 22 4.90 -23.41 -4.02
C PHE A 22 4.28 -22.02 -4.19
N LEU A 23 4.72 -21.03 -3.40
CA LEU A 23 4.21 -19.66 -3.47
C LEU A 23 4.67 -18.89 -4.72
N THR A 24 5.77 -19.29 -5.36
CA THR A 24 6.35 -18.59 -6.52
C THR A 24 6.00 -19.22 -7.87
N HIS A 25 5.88 -20.54 -7.93
CA HIS A 25 5.69 -21.28 -9.19
C HIS A 25 4.24 -21.68 -9.46
N ILE A 26 3.37 -21.67 -8.44
CA ILE A 26 1.94 -21.94 -8.62
C ILE A 26 1.23 -20.59 -8.77
N PRO A 27 0.74 -20.25 -9.98
CA PRO A 27 0.02 -19.01 -10.19
C PRO A 27 -1.23 -18.97 -9.32
N GLY A 28 -1.45 -17.85 -8.61
CA GLY A 28 -2.60 -17.65 -7.72
C GLY A 28 -2.45 -18.18 -6.28
N ALA A 29 -1.52 -19.10 -6.00
CA ALA A 29 -1.36 -19.68 -4.66
C ALA A 29 -0.91 -18.65 -3.60
N GLY A 30 -0.06 -17.71 -4.00
CA GLY A 30 0.34 -16.58 -3.17
C GLY A 30 -0.79 -15.57 -2.98
N GLU A 31 -1.58 -15.31 -4.01
CA GLU A 31 -2.68 -14.33 -4.01
C GLU A 31 -3.85 -14.80 -3.13
N GLU A 32 -4.18 -16.09 -3.18
CA GLU A 32 -5.24 -16.71 -2.39
C GLU A 32 -4.88 -16.75 -0.89
N ARG A 33 -3.61 -17.06 -0.57
CA ARG A 33 -3.15 -17.21 0.82
C ARG A 33 -2.69 -15.92 1.48
N LEU A 34 -1.98 -15.09 0.74
CA LEU A 34 -1.39 -13.86 1.26
C LEU A 34 -2.20 -12.61 0.92
N GLY A 35 -3.16 -12.71 -0.01
CA GLY A 35 -3.93 -11.60 -0.54
C GLY A 35 -3.17 -10.81 -1.62
N VAL A 36 -3.93 -10.01 -2.37
CA VAL A 36 -3.40 -9.08 -3.39
C VAL A 36 -3.39 -7.68 -2.80
N TYR A 37 -2.40 -6.87 -3.16
CA TYR A 37 -2.39 -5.47 -2.76
C TYR A 37 -3.53 -4.69 -3.42
N GLU A 38 -4.15 -3.78 -2.69
CA GLU A 38 -5.21 -2.91 -3.23
C GLU A 38 -4.74 -2.17 -4.49
N PRO A 39 -5.51 -2.12 -5.59
CA PRO A 39 -5.09 -1.46 -6.82
C PRO A 39 -4.71 0.00 -6.59
N LEU A 40 -3.76 0.49 -7.37
CA LEU A 40 -3.34 1.88 -7.32
C LEU A 40 -4.49 2.80 -7.79
N PRO A 41 -4.80 3.90 -7.08
CA PRO A 41 -5.76 4.88 -7.56
C PRO A 41 -5.37 5.46 -8.93
N PRO A 42 -6.33 5.73 -9.83
CA PRO A 42 -6.05 6.22 -11.19
C PRO A 42 -5.49 7.65 -11.22
N ASP A 43 -5.62 8.38 -10.12
CA ASP A 43 -5.31 9.80 -9.94
C ASP A 43 -4.02 10.04 -9.12
N ILE A 44 -3.17 9.01 -8.95
CA ILE A 44 -1.88 9.16 -8.27
C ILE A 44 -1.06 10.31 -8.86
N GLY A 45 -0.51 11.14 -7.96
CA GLY A 45 0.33 12.28 -8.31
C GLY A 45 -0.44 13.54 -8.71
N LYS A 46 -1.76 13.46 -8.91
CA LYS A 46 -2.59 14.61 -9.29
C LYS A 46 -3.21 15.25 -8.06
N TRP A 47 -3.38 16.57 -8.11
CA TRP A 47 -4.21 17.29 -7.15
C TRP A 47 -5.66 17.20 -7.61
N VAL A 48 -6.53 16.72 -6.73
CA VAL A 48 -7.97 16.55 -6.95
C VAL A 48 -8.70 17.36 -5.89
N GLU A 49 -9.74 18.08 -6.29
CA GLU A 49 -10.59 18.81 -5.36
C GLU A 49 -11.40 17.82 -4.50
N ASP A 50 -11.38 18.03 -3.18
CA ASP A 50 -12.15 17.24 -2.24
C ASP A 50 -13.63 17.62 -2.37
N PRO A 51 -14.54 16.67 -2.66
CA PRO A 51 -15.96 16.95 -2.69
C PRO A 51 -16.54 17.32 -1.31
N GLU A 52 -15.83 17.05 -0.22
CA GLU A 52 -16.26 17.48 1.11
C GLU A 52 -16.01 18.97 1.31
N PRO A 53 -17.07 19.78 1.50
CA PRO A 53 -16.91 21.20 1.75
C PRO A 53 -16.21 21.42 3.09
N THR A 54 -15.20 22.28 3.11
CA THR A 54 -14.62 22.75 4.36
C THR A 54 -15.61 23.68 5.06
N ALA A 55 -15.59 23.67 6.40
CA ALA A 55 -16.49 24.49 7.21
C ALA A 55 -16.35 26.01 6.94
N GLU A 56 -15.21 26.44 6.38
CA GLU A 56 -14.83 27.84 6.13
C GLU A 56 -15.03 28.26 4.67
N GLY A 57 -15.51 27.37 3.79
CA GLY A 57 -15.75 27.65 2.38
C GLY A 57 -14.48 27.70 1.52
N TRP A 58 -13.38 27.11 1.99
CA TRP A 58 -12.11 27.02 1.29
C TRP A 58 -12.08 25.80 0.36
N ILE A 59 -11.35 25.93 -0.75
CA ILE A 59 -11.17 24.82 -1.68
C ILE A 59 -10.11 23.90 -1.08
N ARG A 60 -10.50 22.65 -0.79
CA ARG A 60 -9.56 21.63 -0.33
C ARG A 60 -9.11 20.80 -1.52
N GLU A 61 -7.80 20.75 -1.75
CA GLU A 61 -7.20 19.88 -2.75
C GLU A 61 -6.44 18.77 -2.05
N ARG A 62 -6.59 17.54 -2.52
CA ARG A 62 -5.89 16.35 -2.04
C ARG A 62 -5.03 15.76 -3.14
N ARG A 63 -3.88 15.21 -2.76
CA ARG A 63 -2.99 14.45 -3.64
C ARG A 63 -2.54 13.19 -2.93
N THR A 64 -2.60 12.08 -3.65
CA THR A 64 -2.06 10.79 -3.20
C THR A 64 -0.79 10.51 -3.98
N LEU A 65 0.33 10.35 -3.28
CA LEU A 65 1.59 9.89 -3.83
C LEU A 65 1.80 8.42 -3.49
N TYR A 66 2.46 7.68 -4.38
CA TYR A 66 2.81 6.29 -4.17
C TYR A 66 4.32 6.11 -4.32
N GLU A 67 4.93 5.51 -3.30
CA GLU A 67 6.33 5.12 -3.30
C GLU A 67 6.44 3.59 -3.20
N GLY A 68 6.75 2.95 -4.33
CA GLY A 68 6.92 1.50 -4.42
C GLY A 68 6.78 0.96 -5.84
N ALA A 69 6.91 -0.36 -5.99
CA ALA A 69 6.61 -1.05 -7.25
C ALA A 69 5.08 -1.21 -7.44
N PRO A 70 4.54 -1.20 -8.68
CA PRO A 70 3.09 -1.27 -8.94
C PRO A 70 2.37 -2.45 -8.27
N GLU A 71 3.06 -3.59 -8.12
CA GLU A 71 2.52 -4.84 -7.55
C GLU A 71 3.03 -5.11 -6.12
N GLY A 72 3.79 -4.17 -5.54
CA GLY A 72 4.55 -4.39 -4.32
C GLY A 72 3.97 -3.78 -3.04
N ALA A 73 4.69 -4.04 -1.94
CA ALA A 73 4.52 -3.39 -0.66
C ALA A 73 5.01 -1.93 -0.73
N GLY A 74 4.18 -1.03 -1.24
CA GLY A 74 4.48 0.40 -1.26
C GLY A 74 3.85 1.17 -0.10
N LYS A 75 4.15 2.46 -0.08
CA LYS A 75 3.56 3.44 0.84
C LYS A 75 2.76 4.46 0.06
N PHE A 76 1.62 4.86 0.63
CA PHE A 76 0.86 6.01 0.19
C PHE A 76 1.18 7.20 1.08
N THR A 77 1.44 8.34 0.46
CA THR A 77 1.56 9.63 1.15
C THR A 77 0.40 10.49 0.71
N TYR A 78 -0.47 10.82 1.66
CA TYR A 78 -1.60 11.70 1.45
C TYR A 78 -1.21 13.12 1.84
N GLN A 79 -1.38 14.03 0.91
CA GLN A 79 -1.16 15.45 1.09
C GLN A 79 -2.48 16.18 0.86
N ALA A 80 -2.79 17.13 1.72
CA ALA A 80 -3.95 17.99 1.55
C ALA A 80 -3.52 19.46 1.75
N ARG A 81 -4.12 20.34 0.96
CA ARG A 81 -3.88 21.78 1.05
C ARG A 81 -5.19 22.54 0.88
N LEU A 82 -5.27 23.68 1.55
CA LEU A 82 -6.41 24.59 1.51
C LEU A 82 -6.06 25.80 0.65
N ARG A 83 -6.97 26.17 -0.24
CA ARG A 83 -6.82 27.32 -1.13
C ARG A 83 -7.97 28.29 -0.98
N ASP A 84 -7.64 29.56 -1.09
CA ASP A 84 -8.63 30.63 -1.16
C ASP A 84 -9.42 30.51 -2.47
N PRO A 85 -10.75 30.50 -2.45
CA PRO A 85 -11.56 30.37 -3.67
C PRO A 85 -11.44 31.58 -4.62
N LYS A 86 -11.09 32.77 -4.11
CA LYS A 86 -10.97 34.01 -4.88
C LYS A 86 -9.55 34.23 -5.38
N THR A 87 -8.54 34.06 -4.53
CA THR A 87 -7.14 34.34 -4.91
C THR A 87 -6.39 33.11 -5.42
N ARG A 88 -6.91 31.91 -5.14
CA ARG A 88 -6.26 30.60 -5.42
C ARG A 88 -4.91 30.42 -4.72
N GLU A 89 -4.60 31.26 -3.74
CA GLU A 89 -3.41 31.14 -2.92
C GLU A 89 -3.55 29.99 -1.93
N ILE A 90 -2.42 29.40 -1.55
CA ILE A 90 -2.39 28.32 -0.56
C ILE A 90 -2.41 28.97 0.82
N ILE A 91 -3.49 28.74 1.56
CA ILE A 91 -3.68 29.28 2.90
C ILE A 91 -2.97 28.40 3.93
N SER A 92 -3.14 27.08 3.78
CA SER A 92 -2.62 26.10 4.73
C SER A 92 -2.33 24.77 4.05
N VAL A 93 -1.39 24.04 4.61
CA VAL A 93 -1.04 22.68 4.21
C VAL A 93 -1.29 21.78 5.40
N GLU A 94 -2.13 20.77 5.21
CA GLU A 94 -2.43 19.79 6.25
C GLU A 94 -1.23 18.84 6.44
N PRO A 95 -1.05 18.31 7.66
CA PRO A 95 0.02 17.35 7.93
C PRO A 95 -0.12 16.13 7.03
N GLU A 96 1.01 15.70 6.47
CA GLU A 96 1.06 14.54 5.60
C GLU A 96 0.73 13.27 6.37
N ARG A 97 -0.06 12.39 5.75
CA ARG A 97 -0.39 11.08 6.32
C ARG A 97 0.25 10.00 5.47
N VAL A 98 1.10 9.18 6.10
CA VAL A 98 1.75 8.04 5.44
C VAL A 98 1.05 6.75 5.84
N GLU A 99 0.55 6.01 4.86
CA GLU A 99 -0.08 4.71 5.08
C GLU A 99 0.59 3.60 4.27
N LYS A 100 0.72 2.42 4.87
CA LYS A 100 1.17 1.23 4.15
C LYS A 100 0.02 0.65 3.32
N ARG A 101 0.33 0.19 2.11
CA ARG A 101 -0.64 -0.48 1.25
C ARG A 101 -1.16 -1.74 1.93
N ARG A 102 -2.49 -1.89 1.93
CA ARG A 102 -3.16 -3.04 2.55
C ARG A 102 -3.26 -4.18 1.53
N ARG A 103 -3.17 -5.41 2.03
CA ARG A 103 -3.52 -6.60 1.25
C ARG A 103 -4.99 -6.92 1.49
N ARG A 104 -5.70 -7.23 0.40
CA ARG A 104 -7.07 -7.70 0.42
C ARG A 104 -7.08 -9.15 -0.05
N LYS A 105 -7.79 -10.01 0.68
CA LYS A 105 -8.04 -11.38 0.19
C LYS A 105 -8.92 -11.31 -1.05
N VAL A 106 -8.51 -11.98 -2.11
CA VAL A 106 -9.39 -12.24 -3.25
C VAL A 106 -10.44 -13.23 -2.75
N LYS A 107 -11.72 -12.89 -2.91
CA LYS A 107 -12.85 -13.75 -2.48
C LYS A 107 -13.35 -14.54 -3.67
#